data_AF-A0A224Z0S8-F1
#
_entry.id   AF-A0A224Z0S8-F1
#
_cell.length_a   1.000
_cell.length_b   1.000
_cell.length_c   1.000
_cell.angle_alpha   90.00
_cell.angle_beta   90.00
_cell.angle_gamma   90.00
#
_symmetry.space_group_name_H-M   'P 1'
#
loop_
_entity.id
_entity.type
_entity.pdbx_description
1 polymer ?
#
loop_
_entity_poly.entity_id
_entity_poly.type
_entity_poly.pdbx_seq_one_letter_code
_entity_poly.pdbx_strand_id
1 'polypeptide(L)'
;MVVVRWAPNEKQEALVCETFVHGHRFGDVIVGDLCAVQRALCVLDALQLCAGVGSIEYVLEQLGGRLTAHLEHSLVAHGDTYFSHSCVATVEAVGASCASCKLARKAVLTKKSALLRKNFLVSYVDSSAETK
;
A
#
# COMPACT_ATOMS: atom_id res chain seq x y z
N MET A 1 -8.57 8.05 -7.28
CA MET A 1 -9.75 8.91 -7.49
C MET A 1 -9.47 9.80 -8.69
N VAL A 2 -10.24 9.66 -9.77
CA VAL A 2 -10.10 10.51 -10.97
C VAL A 2 -11.25 11.52 -10.94
N VAL A 3 -10.95 12.81 -10.80
CA VAL A 3 -11.96 13.89 -10.82
C VAL A 3 -11.85 14.60 -12.15
N VAL A 4 -12.90 14.53 -12.97
CA VAL A 4 -12.99 15.26 -14.23
C VAL A 4 -14.14 16.25 -14.13
N ARG A 5 -13.84 17.55 -14.28
CA ARG A 5 -14.84 18.64 -14.34
C ARG A 5 -14.95 19.12 -15.78
N TRP A 6 -16.16 19.05 -16.35
CA TRP A 6 -16.46 19.55 -17.69
C TRP A 6 -17.35 20.80 -17.62
N ALA A 7 -17.08 21.79 -18.48
CA ALA A 7 -17.98 22.91 -18.74
C ALA A 7 -19.00 22.51 -19.83
N PRO A 8 -20.26 22.97 -19.76
CA PRO A 8 -21.36 22.37 -20.52
C PRO A 8 -21.37 22.61 -22.03
N ASN A 9 -20.52 23.48 -22.62
CA ASN A 9 -20.76 23.99 -23.98
C ASN A 9 -19.53 24.23 -24.89
N GLU A 10 -18.33 23.76 -24.55
CA GLU A 10 -17.20 23.81 -25.50
C GLU A 10 -17.03 22.46 -26.21
N LYS A 11 -16.64 22.51 -27.49
CA LYS A 11 -16.29 21.32 -28.29
C LYS A 11 -15.44 20.39 -27.43
N GLN A 12 -15.85 19.12 -27.32
CA GLN A 12 -15.12 18.11 -26.56
C GLN A 12 -13.79 17.83 -27.25
N GLU A 13 -12.81 18.67 -27.02
CA GLU A 13 -11.43 18.41 -27.40
C GLU A 13 -10.91 17.33 -26.47
N ALA A 14 -10.40 16.24 -27.05
CA ALA A 14 -9.91 15.12 -26.29
C ALA A 14 -8.72 15.55 -25.43
N LEU A 15 -8.84 15.40 -24.11
CA LEU A 15 -7.80 15.77 -23.16
C LEU A 15 -6.91 14.57 -22.88
N VAL A 16 -5.59 14.78 -22.84
CA VAL A 16 -4.66 13.77 -22.33
C VAL A 16 -4.67 13.84 -20.81
N CYS A 17 -5.10 12.77 -20.16
CA CYS A 17 -5.14 12.65 -18.72
C CYS A 17 -4.07 11.67 -18.25
N GLU A 18 -3.26 12.08 -17.27
CA GLU A 18 -2.40 11.15 -16.55
C GLU A 18 -3.25 10.28 -15.63
N THR A 19 -3.07 8.97 -15.71
CA THR A 19 -3.77 8.00 -14.86
C THR A 19 -2.86 7.56 -13.73
N PHE A 20 -3.40 7.58 -12.52
CA PHE A 20 -2.71 7.17 -11.31
C PHE A 20 -3.48 6.08 -10.60
N VAL A 21 -2.77 5.03 -10.18
CA VAL A 21 -3.33 3.93 -9.39
C VAL A 21 -2.52 3.83 -8.09
N HIS A 22 -3.21 3.97 -6.95
CA HIS A 22 -2.59 3.99 -5.62
C HIS A 22 -1.33 4.87 -5.54
N GLY A 23 -1.36 6.06 -6.15
CA GLY A 23 -0.25 7.03 -6.09
C GLY A 23 0.85 6.84 -7.14
N HIS A 24 0.80 5.78 -7.95
CA HIS A 24 1.75 5.55 -9.03
C HIS A 24 1.16 5.92 -10.39
N ARG A 25 1.94 6.63 -11.21
CA ARG A 25 1.58 6.92 -12.60
C ARG A 25 1.52 5.61 -13.38
N PHE A 26 0.37 5.32 -13.95
CA PHE A 26 0.13 4.14 -14.78
C PHE A 26 0.36 4.43 -16.26
N GLY A 27 -0.01 5.63 -16.72
CA GLY A 27 0.18 6.06 -18.10
C GLY A 27 -0.77 7.18 -18.48
N ASP A 28 -0.79 7.52 -19.75
CA ASP A 28 -1.63 8.59 -20.27
C ASP A 28 -2.84 8.00 -20.99
N VAL A 29 -4.01 8.58 -20.76
CA VAL A 29 -5.25 8.19 -21.42
C VAL A 29 -5.86 9.42 -22.08
N ILE A 30 -6.18 9.30 -23.36
CA ILE A 30 -6.91 10.32 -24.10
C ILE A 30 -8.40 10.18 -23.78
N VAL A 31 -8.96 11.20 -23.12
CA VAL A 31 -10.36 11.25 -22.72
C VAL A 31 -11.09 12.25 -23.63
N GLY A 32 -11.80 11.72 -24.62
CA GLY A 32 -12.68 12.50 -25.50
C GLY A 32 -14.15 12.47 -25.10
N ASP A 33 -14.58 11.47 -24.34
CA ASP A 33 -15.97 11.26 -23.93
C ASP A 33 -16.06 10.47 -22.61
N LEU A 34 -17.28 10.39 -22.04
CA LEU A 34 -17.54 9.61 -20.82
C LEU A 34 -17.25 8.10 -21.00
N CYS A 35 -17.43 7.58 -22.22
CA CYS A 35 -17.15 6.18 -22.54
C CYS A 35 -15.64 5.87 -22.45
N ALA A 36 -14.77 6.82 -22.79
CA ALA A 36 -13.32 6.69 -22.65
C ALA A 36 -12.92 6.65 -21.17
N VAL A 37 -13.58 7.44 -20.30
CA VAL A 37 -13.38 7.37 -18.85
C VAL A 37 -13.77 5.99 -18.32
N GLN A 38 -14.95 5.49 -18.68
CA GLN A 38 -15.40 4.17 -18.25
C GLN A 38 -14.47 3.06 -18.71
N ARG A 39 -14.02 3.09 -19.98
CA ARG A 39 -13.05 2.11 -20.49
C ARG A 39 -11.73 2.16 -19.73
N ALA A 40 -11.22 3.36 -19.41
CA ALA A 40 -10.02 3.51 -18.62
C ALA A 40 -10.18 2.90 -17.22
N LEU A 41 -11.30 3.17 -16.56
CA LEU A 41 -11.62 2.55 -15.26
C LEU A 41 -11.70 1.02 -15.35
N CYS A 42 -12.35 0.47 -16.37
CA CYS A 42 -12.41 -0.98 -16.56
C CYS A 42 -11.02 -1.61 -16.81
N VAL A 43 -10.14 -0.93 -17.55
CA VAL A 43 -8.76 -1.39 -17.74
C VAL A 43 -8.00 -1.38 -16.42
N LEU A 44 -8.16 -0.33 -15.61
CA LEU A 44 -7.55 -0.26 -14.28
C LEU A 44 -8.08 -1.36 -13.35
N ASP A 45 -9.38 -1.66 -13.41
CA ASP A 45 -9.99 -2.75 -12.64
C ASP A 45 -9.51 -4.14 -13.10
N ALA A 46 -9.14 -4.27 -14.38
CA ALA A 46 -8.55 -5.50 -14.91
C ALA A 46 -7.06 -5.66 -14.53
N LEU A 47 -6.40 -4.62 -14.01
CA LEU A 47 -5.02 -4.74 -13.56
C LEU A 47 -4.94 -5.53 -12.27
N GLN A 48 -3.98 -6.44 -12.26
CA GLN A 48 -3.63 -7.19 -11.06
C GLN A 48 -2.72 -6.30 -10.21
N LEU A 49 -3.32 -5.44 -9.39
CA LEU A 49 -2.60 -4.49 -8.56
C LEU A 49 -1.91 -5.20 -7.40
N CYS A 50 -0.75 -4.69 -7.01
CA CYS A 50 -0.02 -5.20 -5.85
C CYS A 50 -0.89 -5.07 -4.59
N ALA A 51 -1.05 -6.17 -3.84
CA ALA A 51 -1.79 -6.18 -2.58
C ALA A 51 -1.09 -5.40 -1.42
N GLY A 52 0.05 -4.77 -1.69
CA GLY A 52 0.85 -4.03 -0.72
C GLY A 52 1.47 -4.91 0.36
N VAL A 53 1.99 -4.26 1.39
CA VAL A 53 2.55 -4.86 2.61
C VAL A 53 1.41 -5.34 3.52
N GLY A 54 0.30 -4.63 3.57
CA GLY A 54 -0.90 -4.95 4.33
C GLY A 54 -1.69 -3.69 4.65
N SER A 55 -2.90 -3.85 5.20
CA SER A 55 -3.69 -2.69 5.63
C SER A 55 -2.97 -1.90 6.72
N ILE A 56 -3.31 -0.62 6.86
CA ILE A 56 -2.79 0.23 7.93
C ILE A 56 -3.06 -0.42 9.29
N GLU A 57 -4.29 -0.88 9.52
CA GLU A 57 -4.68 -1.61 10.72
C GLU A 57 -3.81 -2.84 10.95
N TYR A 58 -3.65 -3.69 9.92
CA TYR A 58 -2.81 -4.88 10.02
C TYR A 58 -1.37 -4.54 10.41
N VAL A 59 -0.76 -3.54 9.77
CA VAL A 59 0.64 -3.16 10.07
C VAL A 59 0.76 -2.62 11.50
N LEU A 60 -0.18 -1.81 11.94
CA LEU A 60 -0.18 -1.26 13.30
C LEU A 60 -0.44 -2.35 14.36
N GLU A 61 -1.37 -3.28 14.12
CA GLU A 61 -1.60 -4.44 14.99
C GLU A 61 -0.38 -5.35 15.08
N GLN A 62 0.37 -5.53 13.99
CA GLN A 62 1.60 -6.32 14.06
C GLN A 62 2.70 -5.60 14.87
N LEU A 63 2.72 -4.27 14.90
CA LEU A 63 3.77 -3.49 15.55
C LEU A 63 3.40 -2.95 16.93
N GLY A 64 2.17 -3.16 17.40
CA GLY A 64 1.70 -2.60 18.67
C GLY A 64 1.58 -1.08 18.64
N GLY A 65 1.20 -0.52 17.49
CA GLY A 65 0.91 0.91 17.34
C GLY A 65 2.12 1.83 17.08
N ARG A 66 3.32 1.29 16.82
CA ARG A 66 4.51 2.11 16.51
C ARG A 66 5.31 1.57 15.32
N LEU A 67 5.47 2.41 14.30
CA LEU A 67 6.46 2.18 13.25
C LEU A 67 7.85 2.59 13.75
N THR A 68 8.88 1.88 13.30
CA THR A 68 10.26 2.30 13.54
C THR A 68 10.70 3.28 12.45
N ALA A 69 11.66 4.17 12.74
CA ALA A 69 12.20 5.09 11.72
C ALA A 69 12.61 4.36 10.42
N HIS A 70 13.22 3.17 10.53
CA HIS A 70 13.56 2.36 9.36
C HIS A 70 12.34 1.93 8.52
N LEU A 71 11.23 1.56 9.18
CA LEU A 71 9.98 1.20 8.50
C LEU A 71 9.26 2.45 7.97
N GLU A 72 9.27 3.57 8.69
CA GLU A 72 8.70 4.85 8.22
C GLU A 72 9.38 5.34 6.93
N HIS A 73 10.68 5.14 6.78
CA HIS A 73 11.41 5.51 5.57
C HIS A 73 11.26 4.51 4.42
N SER A 74 10.81 3.28 4.69
CA SER A 74 10.69 2.22 3.67
C SER A 74 9.25 1.89 3.31
N LEU A 75 8.28 2.34 4.11
CA LEU A 75 6.85 2.19 3.88
C LEU A 75 6.20 3.51 3.52
N VAL A 76 5.27 3.46 2.56
CA VAL A 76 4.44 4.60 2.16
C VAL A 76 2.99 4.19 2.31
N ALA A 77 2.17 5.06 2.92
CA ALA A 77 0.74 4.85 3.05
C ALA A 77 0.01 5.37 1.80
N HIS A 78 -0.84 4.52 1.20
CA HIS A 78 -1.74 4.92 0.12
C HIS A 78 -3.15 4.37 0.40
N GLY A 79 -4.10 5.28 0.68
CA GLY A 79 -5.41 4.89 1.20
C GLY A 79 -5.23 4.10 2.50
N ASP A 80 -5.90 2.95 2.62
CA ASP A 80 -5.88 2.11 3.81
C ASP A 80 -4.79 1.02 3.80
N THR A 81 -3.81 1.12 2.90
CA THR A 81 -2.77 0.10 2.70
C THR A 81 -1.36 0.71 2.75
N TYR A 82 -0.44 0.02 3.40
CA TYR A 82 0.99 0.32 3.32
C TYR A 82 1.64 -0.40 2.14
N PHE A 83 2.52 0.30 1.45
CA PHE A 83 3.35 -0.20 0.37
C PHE A 83 4.82 0.00 0.69
N SER A 84 5.69 -0.80 0.09
CA SER A 84 7.12 -0.46 0.07
C SER A 84 7.33 0.76 -0.83
N HIS A 85 8.29 1.63 -0.50
CA HIS A 85 8.69 2.74 -1.37
C HIS A 85 9.15 2.27 -2.77
N SER A 86 9.63 1.01 -2.89
CA SER A 86 10.03 0.38 -4.14
C SER A 86 8.96 -0.57 -4.70
N CYS A 87 7.69 -0.34 -4.37
CA CYS A 87 6.59 -1.16 -4.86
C CYS A 87 6.41 -1.01 -6.36
N VAL A 88 6.36 -2.13 -7.08
CA VAL A 88 5.77 -2.16 -8.42
C VAL A 88 4.25 -2.23 -8.27
N ALA A 89 3.54 -1.26 -8.84
CA ALA A 89 2.09 -1.10 -8.64
C ALA A 89 1.27 -2.26 -9.24
N THR A 90 1.83 -2.97 -10.22
CA THR A 90 1.23 -4.12 -10.90
C THR A 90 2.02 -5.40 -10.63
N VAL A 91 1.32 -6.53 -10.60
CA VAL A 91 1.86 -7.88 -10.37
C VAL A 91 1.35 -8.87 -11.41
N GLU A 92 1.96 -10.06 -11.47
CA GLU A 92 1.62 -11.13 -12.43
C GLU A 92 0.38 -11.95 -12.05
N ALA A 93 -0.11 -11.84 -10.81
CA ALA A 93 -1.29 -12.56 -10.33
C ALA A 93 -2.14 -11.69 -9.39
N VAL A 94 -3.47 -11.79 -9.50
CA VAL A 94 -4.43 -11.13 -8.59
C VAL A 94 -4.13 -11.50 -7.14
N GLY A 95 -4.13 -10.50 -6.25
CA GLY A 95 -3.92 -10.71 -4.80
C GLY A 95 -2.47 -10.98 -4.42
N ALA A 96 -1.53 -10.99 -5.36
CA ALA A 96 -0.12 -11.13 -5.06
C ALA A 96 0.49 -9.80 -4.56
N SER A 97 1.41 -9.90 -3.60
CA SER A 97 2.32 -8.81 -3.27
C SER A 97 3.58 -8.90 -4.14
N CYS A 98 4.07 -7.76 -4.61
CA CYS A 98 5.36 -7.70 -5.28
C CYS A 98 6.53 -8.07 -4.34
N ALA A 99 7.71 -8.36 -4.89
CA ALA A 99 8.88 -8.78 -4.10
C ALA A 99 9.24 -7.74 -3.01
N SER A 100 9.26 -6.46 -3.34
CA SER A 100 9.53 -5.37 -2.39
C SER A 100 8.52 -5.35 -1.23
N CYS A 101 7.22 -5.48 -1.52
CA CYS A 101 6.18 -5.53 -0.50
C CYS A 101 6.24 -6.82 0.34
N LYS A 102 6.61 -7.96 -0.26
CA LYS A 102 6.84 -9.22 0.48
C LYS A 102 7.99 -9.08 1.47
N LEU A 103 9.11 -8.47 1.08
CA LEU A 103 10.26 -8.23 1.95
C LEU A 103 9.91 -7.29 3.10
N ALA A 104 9.22 -6.18 2.80
CA ALA A 104 8.76 -5.24 3.81
C ALA A 104 7.78 -5.89 4.80
N ARG A 105 6.84 -6.73 4.32
CA ARG A 105 5.94 -7.53 5.18
C ARG A 105 6.72 -8.45 6.12
N LYS A 106 7.77 -9.11 5.61
CA LYS A 106 8.65 -9.96 6.42
C LYS A 106 9.36 -9.15 7.51
N ALA A 107 9.81 -7.92 7.21
CA ALA A 107 10.44 -7.04 8.20
C ALA A 107 9.47 -6.66 9.33
N VAL A 108 8.21 -6.32 9.00
CA VAL A 108 7.15 -6.05 9.98
C VAL A 108 6.92 -7.26 10.91
N LEU A 109 6.76 -8.46 10.34
CA LEU A 109 6.54 -9.69 11.12
C LEU A 109 7.75 -10.07 11.99
N THR A 110 8.96 -9.92 11.46
CA THR A 110 10.19 -10.20 12.21
C THR A 110 10.37 -9.23 13.37
N LYS A 111 9.93 -7.98 13.22
CA LYS A 111 9.98 -7.01 14.32
C LYS A 111 9.02 -7.37 15.43
N LYS A 112 7.78 -7.78 15.10
CA LYS A 112 6.82 -8.29 16.09
C LYS A 112 7.40 -9.44 16.90
N SER A 113 7.99 -10.42 16.22
CA SER A 113 8.59 -11.57 16.92
C SER A 113 9.75 -11.16 17.84
N ALA A 114 10.58 -10.20 17.43
CA ALA A 114 11.63 -9.63 18.28
C ALA A 114 11.06 -8.88 19.50
N LEU A 115 9.98 -8.10 19.33
CA LEU A 115 9.30 -7.40 20.43
C LEU A 115 8.67 -8.38 21.42
N LEU A 116 7.98 -9.42 20.93
CA LEU A 116 7.40 -10.47 21.76
C LEU A 116 8.47 -11.21 22.57
N ARG A 117 9.62 -11.53 21.95
CA ARG A 117 10.75 -12.15 22.68
C ARG A 117 11.35 -11.25 23.75
N LYS A 118 11.51 -9.95 23.48
CA LYS A 118 11.99 -8.99 24.47
C LYS A 118 11.03 -8.89 25.66
N ASN A 119 9.74 -8.78 25.39
CA ASN A 119 8.72 -8.69 26.44
C ASN A 119 8.64 -9.99 27.26
N PHE A 120 8.78 -11.15 26.60
CA PHE A 120 8.82 -12.44 27.29
C PHE A 120 10.03 -12.57 28.22
N LEU A 121 11.22 -12.14 27.78
CA LEU A 121 12.43 -12.14 28.61
C LEU A 121 12.31 -11.19 29.81
N VAL A 122 11.70 -10.02 29.63
CA VAL A 122 11.46 -9.08 30.75
C VAL A 122 10.51 -9.70 31.78
N SER A 123 9.39 -10.29 31.35
CA SER A 123 8.46 -10.96 32.28
C SER A 123 9.08 -12.17 32.99
N TYR A 124 9.98 -12.91 32.33
CA TYR A 124 10.63 -14.09 32.92
C TYR A 124 11.66 -13.71 33.99
N VAL A 125 12.41 -12.62 33.76
CA VAL A 125 13.40 -12.12 34.73
C VAL A 125 12.70 -11.53 35.96
N ASP A 126 11.59 -10.81 35.80
CA ASP A 126 10.79 -10.33 36.94
C ASP A 126 10.20 -11.48 37.76
N SER A 127 9.77 -12.57 37.11
CA SER A 127 9.19 -13.74 37.80
C SER A 127 10.23 -14.62 38.50
N SER A 128 11.51 -14.56 38.09
CA SER A 128 12.61 -15.31 38.72
C SER A 128 13.31 -14.54 39.84
N ALA A 129 12.97 -13.27 40.05
CA ALA A 129 13.48 -12.45 41.17
C ALA A 129 12.69 -12.64 42.49
N GLU A 130 11.57 -13.37 42.47
CA GLU A 130 10.70 -13.59 43.64
C GLU A 130 10.94 -14.88 44.44
N THR A 131 11.89 -15.73 44.06
CA THR A 131 12.27 -16.88 44.89
C THR A 131 13.54 -16.57 45.69
N LYS A 132 13.36 -15.95 46.86
CA LYS A 132 14.32 -15.93 47.97
C LYS A 132 14.01 -17.05 48.95
#